data_AF-A0A9W4KLB0-F1
#
_entry.id   AF-A0A9W4KLB0-F1
#
_cell.length_a   1.000
_cell.length_b   1.000
_cell.length_c   1.000
_cell.angle_alpha   90.00
_cell.angle_beta   90.00
_cell.angle_gamma   90.00
#
_symmetry.space_group_name_H-M   'P 1'
#
loop_
_entity.id
_entity.type
_entity.pdbx_description
1 polymer ?
#
loop_
_entity_poly.entity_id
_entity_poly.type
_entity_poly.pdbx_seq_one_letter_code
_entity_poly.pdbx_strand_id
1 'polypeptide(L)'
;MTSGILKEARHPNLPIATFKCLAIFKRVLEEEESKMIGDQKKELSELVKWSEDSGAMWLHMLLSSGFFDSPSFPCMQLRRHKGADWWDERLIEYEDTEEVETFVANKLHDLEAYDKIKDKVEHYKALMDNKEMELDTFIRTVSALLDSN
;
A
#
# COMPACT_ATOMS: atom_id res chain seq x y z
N MET A 1 -8.91 -27.10 -6.05
CA MET A 1 -10.25 -26.53 -6.28
C MET A 1 -10.19 -25.06 -5.93
N THR A 2 -10.57 -24.20 -6.90
CA THR A 2 -11.03 -22.79 -6.77
C THR A 2 -10.20 -21.88 -5.85
N SER A 3 -9.17 -21.13 -6.28
CA SER A 3 -9.10 -20.11 -7.35
C SER A 3 -10.38 -19.28 -7.50
N GLY A 4 -10.85 -18.72 -6.39
CA GLY A 4 -12.07 -17.94 -6.39
C GLY A 4 -12.30 -17.17 -5.11
N ILE A 5 -11.37 -16.28 -4.73
CA ILE A 5 -11.65 -15.01 -4.05
C ILE A 5 -10.41 -14.15 -4.30
N LEU A 6 -10.57 -13.18 -5.20
CA LEU A 6 -9.79 -11.95 -5.47
C LEU A 6 -10.09 -11.54 -6.94
N LYS A 7 -11.38 -11.55 -7.28
CA LYS A 7 -11.92 -10.73 -8.36
C LYS A 7 -12.47 -9.45 -7.72
N GLU A 8 -11.61 -8.78 -6.96
CA GLU A 8 -11.90 -7.42 -6.54
C GLU A 8 -11.58 -6.47 -7.69
N ALA A 9 -12.44 -5.49 -7.87
CA ALA A 9 -12.64 -4.74 -9.09
C ALA A 9 -11.36 -4.05 -9.61
N ARG A 10 -10.65 -4.72 -10.52
CA ARG A 10 -9.68 -4.08 -11.42
C ARG A 10 -10.42 -3.03 -12.24
N HIS A 11 -10.29 -1.77 -11.88
CA HIS A 11 -10.63 -0.66 -12.77
C HIS A 11 -9.53 -0.54 -13.83
N PRO A 12 -9.76 -0.94 -15.09
CA PRO A 12 -8.74 -0.92 -16.14
C PRO A 12 -8.20 0.49 -16.46
N ASN A 13 -8.84 1.53 -15.93
CA ASN A 13 -8.49 2.94 -16.16
C ASN A 13 -7.65 3.57 -15.03
N LEU A 14 -7.47 2.89 -13.89
CA LEU A 14 -6.73 3.44 -12.74
C LEU A 14 -5.26 3.78 -13.10
N PRO A 15 -4.52 2.93 -13.83
CA PRO A 15 -3.14 3.27 -14.22
C PRO A 15 -3.08 4.52 -15.12
N ILE A 16 -4.03 4.64 -16.06
CA ILE A 16 -4.06 5.73 -17.05
C ILE A 16 -4.30 7.08 -16.38
N ALA A 17 -5.20 7.15 -15.40
CA ALA A 17 -5.47 8.37 -14.65
C ALA A 17 -4.23 8.81 -13.86
N THR A 18 -3.55 7.88 -13.18
CA THR A 18 -2.36 8.18 -12.37
C THR A 18 -1.19 8.69 -13.21
N PHE A 19 -0.95 8.09 -14.39
CA PHE A 19 0.07 8.57 -15.34
C PHE A 19 -0.20 10.00 -15.80
N LYS A 20 -1.47 10.34 -16.06
CA LYS A 20 -1.86 11.69 -16.45
C LYS A 20 -1.61 12.68 -15.32
N CYS A 21 -1.96 12.34 -14.09
CA CYS A 21 -1.73 13.19 -12.92
C CYS A 21 -0.23 13.49 -12.72
N LEU A 22 0.63 12.48 -12.84
CA LEU A 22 2.07 12.69 -12.73
C LEU A 22 2.62 13.60 -13.84
N ALA A 23 2.19 13.40 -15.09
CA ALA A 23 2.60 14.24 -16.20
C ALA A 23 2.20 15.71 -15.97
N ILE A 24 0.97 15.94 -15.46
CA ILE A 24 0.50 17.28 -15.08
C ILE A 24 1.35 17.84 -13.95
N PHE A 25 1.62 17.06 -12.89
CA PHE A 25 2.44 17.48 -11.78
C PHE A 25 3.83 17.93 -12.21
N LYS A 26 4.54 17.12 -13.03
CA LYS A 26 5.87 17.47 -13.54
C LYS A 26 5.85 18.76 -14.35
N ARG A 27 4.85 18.92 -15.23
CA ARG A 27 4.69 20.13 -16.03
C ARG A 27 4.44 21.37 -15.15
N VAL A 28 3.50 21.27 -14.22
CA VAL A 28 3.17 22.38 -13.30
C VAL A 28 4.37 22.73 -12.43
N LEU A 29 5.10 21.74 -11.92
CA LEU A 29 6.31 21.96 -11.11
C LEU A 29 7.37 22.74 -11.90
N GLU A 30 7.65 22.35 -13.15
CA GLU A 30 8.58 23.08 -14.01
C GLU A 30 8.09 24.51 -14.32
N GLU A 31 6.80 24.68 -14.60
CA GLU A 31 6.19 25.99 -14.85
C GLU A 31 6.29 26.91 -13.63
N GLU A 32 6.04 26.39 -12.42
CA GLU A 32 6.13 27.16 -11.18
C GLU A 32 7.58 27.51 -10.83
N GLU A 33 8.52 26.57 -10.93
CA GLU A 33 9.94 26.85 -10.73
C GLU A 33 10.49 27.84 -11.77
N SER A 34 9.94 27.86 -12.99
CA SER A 34 10.35 28.83 -14.03
C SER A 34 10.05 30.28 -13.65
N LYS A 35 9.01 30.49 -12.83
CA LYS A 35 8.53 31.80 -12.33
C LYS A 35 9.27 32.25 -11.07
N MET A 36 9.96 31.35 -10.37
CA MET A 36 10.75 31.70 -9.18
C MET A 36 11.96 32.57 -9.56
N ILE A 37 12.25 33.56 -8.70
CA ILE A 37 13.40 34.47 -8.83
C ILE A 37 14.41 34.09 -7.75
N GLY A 38 15.58 33.58 -8.12
CA GLY A 38 16.66 33.17 -7.20
C GLY A 38 17.41 31.92 -7.66
N ASP A 39 18.39 31.48 -6.86
CA ASP A 39 19.31 30.38 -7.19
C ASP A 39 18.69 28.98 -7.09
N GLN A 40 17.53 28.83 -6.43
CA GLN A 40 16.80 27.53 -6.30
C GLN A 40 16.01 27.14 -7.56
N LYS A 41 16.30 27.78 -8.69
CA LYS A 41 15.56 27.56 -9.93
C LYS A 41 15.87 26.16 -10.46
N LYS A 42 14.83 25.30 -10.51
CA LYS A 42 14.85 23.92 -11.02
C LYS A 42 15.39 22.83 -10.09
N GLU A 43 15.73 23.13 -8.84
CA GLU A 43 16.25 22.11 -7.92
C GLU A 43 15.26 20.93 -7.75
N LEU A 44 13.96 21.22 -7.64
CA LEU A 44 12.95 20.20 -7.39
C LEU A 44 12.56 19.47 -8.68
N SER A 45 12.39 20.15 -9.81
CA SER A 45 12.12 19.45 -11.07
C SER A 45 13.31 18.60 -11.53
N GLU A 46 14.55 19.03 -11.31
CA GLU A 46 15.74 18.23 -11.60
C GLU A 46 15.85 17.03 -10.66
N LEU A 47 15.55 17.20 -9.36
CA LEU A 47 15.48 16.09 -8.41
C LEU A 47 14.39 15.08 -8.78
N VAL A 48 13.20 15.55 -9.16
CA VAL A 48 12.10 14.67 -9.61
C VAL A 48 12.50 13.89 -10.85
N LYS A 49 13.11 14.56 -11.85
CA LYS A 49 13.63 13.88 -13.06
C LYS A 49 14.68 12.84 -12.71
N TRP A 50 15.69 13.21 -11.94
CA TRP A 50 16.73 12.28 -11.51
C TRP A 50 16.16 11.08 -10.75
N SER A 51 15.18 11.33 -9.88
CA SER A 51 14.54 10.28 -9.08
C SER A 51 13.68 9.34 -9.94
N GLU A 52 13.02 9.87 -10.97
CA GLU A 52 12.28 9.08 -11.97
C GLU A 52 13.24 8.26 -12.84
N ASP A 53 14.30 8.89 -13.35
CA ASP A 53 15.30 8.29 -14.24
C ASP A 53 16.18 7.25 -13.56
N SER A 54 16.35 7.32 -12.23
CA SER A 54 17.05 6.30 -11.44
C SER A 54 16.13 5.21 -10.89
N GLY A 55 14.82 5.44 -10.95
CA GLY A 55 13.78 4.64 -10.30
C GLY A 55 13.67 4.87 -8.79
N ALA A 56 14.45 5.78 -8.20
CA ALA A 56 14.43 6.09 -6.77
C ALA A 56 13.06 6.61 -6.32
N MET A 57 12.37 7.38 -7.15
CA MET A 57 11.01 7.87 -6.87
C MET A 57 10.04 6.70 -6.66
N TRP A 58 10.11 5.70 -7.54
CA TRP A 58 9.23 4.53 -7.50
C TRP A 58 9.53 3.63 -6.31
N LEU A 59 10.82 3.43 -6.02
CA LEU A 59 11.24 2.69 -4.83
C LEU A 59 10.78 3.37 -3.54
N HIS A 60 10.82 4.70 -3.47
CA HIS A 60 10.33 5.45 -2.31
C HIS A 60 8.80 5.45 -2.19
N MET A 61 8.07 5.34 -3.31
CA MET A 61 6.61 5.19 -3.30
C MET A 61 6.17 3.77 -2.95
N LEU A 62 6.87 2.73 -3.44
CA LEU A 62 7.02 1.46 -2.70
C LEU A 62 7.57 1.77 -1.30
N LEU A 63 7.81 0.91 -0.32
CA LEU A 63 8.17 1.37 1.05
C LEU A 63 7.11 2.27 1.75
N SER A 64 6.80 3.48 1.26
CA SER A 64 5.87 4.44 1.86
C SER A 64 4.39 4.08 1.72
N SER A 65 3.96 3.41 0.63
CA SER A 65 2.53 3.12 0.42
C SER A 65 2.01 1.84 1.09
N GLY A 66 2.86 1.07 1.78
CA GLY A 66 2.50 -0.04 2.69
C GLY A 66 1.83 -1.27 2.08
N PHE A 67 1.10 -1.13 0.96
CA PHE A 67 0.38 -2.20 0.27
C PHE A 67 0.89 -2.34 -1.16
N PHE A 68 1.57 -3.46 -1.45
CA PHE A 68 2.19 -3.71 -2.75
C PHE A 68 1.60 -4.96 -3.39
N ASP A 69 0.52 -4.76 -4.14
CA ASP A 69 0.19 -5.72 -5.18
C ASP A 69 1.13 -5.49 -6.37
N SER A 70 1.62 -6.55 -7.00
CA SER A 70 2.42 -6.51 -8.23
C SER A 70 1.83 -5.60 -9.33
N PRO A 71 0.49 -5.50 -9.54
CA PRO A 71 -0.12 -4.53 -10.45
C PRO A 71 -0.27 -3.10 -9.90
N SER A 72 0.24 -2.78 -8.71
CA SER A 72 0.20 -1.42 -8.17
C SER A 72 1.03 -0.46 -9.03
N PHE A 73 0.63 0.81 -9.06
CA PHE A 73 1.29 1.83 -9.88
C PHE A 73 2.81 1.93 -9.61
N PRO A 74 3.29 1.96 -8.35
CA PRO A 74 4.74 2.00 -8.08
C PRO A 74 5.47 0.73 -8.52
N CYS A 75 4.89 -0.47 -8.33
CA CYS A 75 5.47 -1.73 -8.79
C CYS A 75 5.62 -1.75 -10.32
N MET A 76 4.57 -1.36 -11.05
CA MET A 76 4.62 -1.32 -12.51
C MET A 76 5.64 -0.32 -13.05
N GLN A 77 5.78 0.85 -12.40
CA GLN A 77 6.80 1.83 -12.78
C GLN A 77 8.20 1.32 -12.53
N LEU A 78 8.46 0.75 -11.35
CA LEU A 78 9.78 0.21 -11.04
C LEU A 78 10.12 -0.97 -11.96
N ARG A 79 9.18 -1.88 -12.24
CA ARG A 79 9.35 -2.98 -13.21
C ARG A 79 9.64 -2.48 -14.61
N ARG A 80 8.90 -1.48 -15.11
CA ARG A 80 9.15 -0.88 -16.43
C ARG A 80 10.54 -0.23 -16.50
N HIS A 81 10.98 0.40 -15.41
CA HIS A 81 12.26 1.11 -15.34
C HIS A 81 13.46 0.15 -15.23
N LYS A 82 13.40 -0.85 -14.34
CA LYS A 82 14.48 -1.83 -14.13
C LYS A 82 14.49 -2.97 -15.15
N GLY A 83 13.37 -3.21 -15.82
CA GLY A 83 13.19 -4.31 -16.76
C GLY A 83 12.40 -5.47 -16.15
N ALA A 84 11.66 -6.18 -17.00
CA ALA A 84 10.87 -7.33 -16.59
C ALA A 84 11.76 -8.47 -16.06
N ASP A 85 12.85 -8.78 -16.75
CA ASP A 85 13.78 -9.85 -16.36
C ASP A 85 14.40 -9.60 -14.97
N TRP A 86 14.91 -8.38 -14.73
CA TRP A 86 15.44 -8.00 -13.42
C TRP A 86 14.39 -8.14 -12.30
N TRP A 87 13.15 -7.75 -12.60
CA TRP A 87 12.06 -7.81 -11.64
C TRP A 87 11.67 -9.25 -11.31
N ASP A 88 11.53 -10.08 -12.35
CA ASP A 88 11.11 -11.47 -12.22
C ASP A 88 12.22 -12.31 -11.54
N GLU A 89 13.50 -12.07 -11.86
CA GLU A 89 14.65 -12.68 -11.16
C GLU A 89 14.69 -12.33 -9.68
N ARG A 90 14.50 -11.05 -9.33
CA ARG A 90 14.48 -10.59 -7.93
C ARG A 90 13.29 -11.17 -7.16
N LEU A 91 12.11 -11.25 -7.78
CA LEU A 91 10.96 -11.87 -7.14
C LEU A 91 11.26 -13.34 -6.81
N ILE A 92 11.78 -14.10 -7.77
CA ILE A 92 12.15 -15.52 -7.57
C ILE A 92 13.22 -15.67 -6.49
N GLU A 93 14.23 -14.79 -6.48
CA GLU A 93 15.32 -14.82 -5.48
C GLU A 93 14.82 -14.72 -4.04
N TYR A 94 13.72 -13.98 -3.82
CA TYR A 94 13.17 -13.75 -2.48
C TYR A 94 11.93 -14.59 -2.16
N GLU A 95 11.23 -15.14 -3.15
CA GLU A 95 9.95 -15.85 -2.99
C GLU A 95 10.05 -17.05 -2.04
N ASP A 96 11.10 -17.87 -2.17
CA ASP A 96 11.26 -19.14 -1.44
C ASP A 96 12.35 -19.08 -0.36
N THR A 97 12.49 -17.93 0.31
CA THR A 97 13.44 -17.79 1.42
C THR A 97 12.78 -18.17 2.75
N GLU A 98 13.53 -18.84 3.65
CA GLU A 98 13.06 -19.18 5.00
C GLU A 98 12.57 -17.92 5.77
N GLU A 99 13.20 -16.77 5.49
CA GLU A 99 12.78 -15.47 6.02
C GLU A 99 11.37 -15.10 5.57
N VAL A 100 11.06 -15.21 4.27
CA VAL A 100 9.74 -14.92 3.71
C VAL A 100 8.70 -15.93 4.21
N GLU A 101 9.02 -17.22 4.25
CA GLU A 101 8.12 -18.23 4.79
C GLU A 101 7.77 -17.97 6.26
N THR A 102 8.78 -17.66 7.10
CA THR A 102 8.59 -17.34 8.51
C THR A 102 7.76 -16.07 8.67
N PHE A 103 8.04 -15.04 7.86
CA PHE A 103 7.26 -13.80 7.87
C PHE A 103 5.79 -14.05 7.51
N VAL A 104 5.53 -14.82 6.44
CA VAL A 104 4.17 -15.17 6.01
C VAL A 104 3.45 -15.97 7.09
N ALA A 105 4.09 -16.97 7.69
CA ALA A 105 3.51 -17.76 8.77
C ALA A 105 3.12 -16.90 9.97
N ASN A 106 4.01 -15.99 10.39
CA ASN A 106 3.72 -15.04 11.46
C ASN A 106 2.55 -14.11 11.10
N LYS A 107 2.48 -13.61 9.87
CA LYS A 107 1.38 -12.75 9.42
C LYS A 107 0.05 -13.47 9.31
N LEU A 108 0.03 -14.73 8.90
CA LEU A 108 -1.18 -15.55 8.90
C LEU A 108 -1.67 -15.79 10.33
N HIS A 109 -0.76 -16.05 11.28
CA HIS A 109 -1.10 -16.18 12.68
C HIS A 109 -1.66 -14.86 13.26
N ASP A 110 -1.00 -13.73 12.99
CA ASP A 110 -1.48 -12.40 13.40
C ASP A 110 -2.87 -12.09 12.81
N LEU A 111 -3.10 -12.47 11.55
CA LEU A 111 -4.38 -12.27 10.86
C LEU A 111 -5.49 -13.13 11.49
N GLU A 112 -5.21 -14.40 11.81
CA GLU A 112 -6.17 -15.26 12.49
C GLU A 112 -6.53 -14.72 13.89
N ALA A 113 -5.54 -14.19 14.63
CA ALA A 113 -5.77 -13.53 15.91
C ALA A 113 -6.64 -12.27 15.76
N TYR A 114 -6.37 -11.46 14.74
CA TYR A 114 -7.17 -10.27 14.42
C TYR A 114 -8.62 -10.64 14.08
N ASP A 115 -8.84 -11.62 13.21
CA ASP A 115 -10.19 -12.05 12.81
C ASP A 115 -10.99 -12.55 14.01
N LYS A 116 -10.37 -13.30 14.93
CA LYS A 116 -11.01 -13.72 16.19
C LYS A 116 -11.42 -12.54 17.07
N ILE A 117 -10.61 -11.48 17.13
CA ILE A 117 -10.99 -10.26 17.87
C ILE A 117 -12.14 -9.56 17.15
N LYS A 118 -12.02 -9.39 15.83
CA LYS A 118 -13.03 -8.73 15.01
C LYS A 118 -14.39 -9.40 15.16
N ASP A 119 -14.47 -10.73 15.06
CA ASP A 119 -15.71 -11.49 15.23
C ASP A 119 -16.36 -11.24 16.60
N LYS A 120 -15.55 -11.17 17.67
CA LYS A 120 -16.04 -10.83 19.02
C LYS A 120 -16.56 -9.39 19.09
N VAL A 121 -15.83 -8.43 18.51
CA VAL A 121 -16.25 -7.02 18.47
C VAL A 121 -17.56 -6.87 17.68
N GLU A 122 -17.68 -7.54 16.54
CA GLU A 122 -18.91 -7.56 15.73
C GLU A 122 -20.08 -8.18 16.49
N HIS A 123 -19.84 -9.27 17.22
CA HIS A 123 -20.84 -9.87 18.11
C HIS A 123 -21.32 -8.89 19.19
N TYR A 124 -20.40 -8.24 19.91
CA TYR A 124 -20.77 -7.25 20.93
C TYR A 124 -21.48 -6.03 20.34
N LYS A 125 -21.09 -5.61 19.14
CA LYS A 125 -21.77 -4.54 18.43
C LYS A 125 -23.22 -4.92 18.11
N ALA A 126 -23.47 -6.15 17.65
CA ALA A 126 -24.82 -6.63 17.41
C ALA A 126 -25.69 -6.65 18.69
N LEU A 127 -25.12 -7.07 19.83
CA LEU A 127 -25.81 -7.01 21.12
C LEU A 127 -26.16 -5.57 21.52
N MET A 128 -25.24 -4.64 21.31
CA MET A 128 -25.46 -3.22 21.58
C MET A 128 -26.54 -2.64 20.67
N ASP A 129 -26.48 -2.92 19.36
CA ASP A 129 -27.48 -2.46 18.38
C ASP A 129 -28.89 -2.99 18.69
N ASN A 130 -28.98 -4.22 19.21
CA ASN A 130 -30.23 -4.83 19.67
C ASN A 130 -30.69 -4.35 21.06
N LYS A 131 -29.95 -3.44 21.70
CA LYS A 131 -30.19 -2.95 23.08
C LYS A 131 -30.12 -4.05 24.15
N GLU A 132 -29.42 -5.15 23.85
CA GLU A 132 -29.12 -6.23 24.79
C GLU A 132 -27.83 -5.94 25.57
N MET A 133 -27.06 -4.92 25.16
CA MET A 133 -25.87 -4.43 25.82
C MET A 133 -25.86 -2.89 25.85
N GLU A 134 -25.53 -2.32 27.02
CA GLU A 134 -25.36 -0.87 27.19
C GLU A 134 -24.02 -0.39 26.60
N LEU A 135 -24.00 0.85 26.08
CA LEU A 135 -22.82 1.46 25.44
C LEU A 135 -21.55 1.41 26.30
N ASP A 136 -21.64 1.76 27.58
CA ASP A 136 -20.49 1.74 28.50
C ASP A 136 -19.95 0.33 28.72
N THR A 137 -20.83 -0.68 28.66
CA THR A 137 -20.44 -2.09 28.80
C THR A 137 -19.75 -2.56 27.52
N PHE A 138 -20.25 -2.16 26.36
CA PHE A 138 -19.60 -2.40 25.07
C PHE A 138 -18.18 -1.81 25.04
N ILE A 139 -18.03 -0.52 25.38
CA ILE A 139 -16.73 0.18 25.39
C ILE A 139 -15.74 -0.55 26.31
N ARG A 140 -16.11 -0.84 27.56
CA ARG A 140 -15.24 -1.57 28.49
C ARG A 140 -14.83 -2.95 27.97
N THR A 141 -15.76 -3.67 27.36
CA THR A 141 -15.53 -5.04 26.89
C THR A 141 -14.60 -5.05 25.69
N VAL A 142 -14.80 -4.15 24.73
CA VAL A 142 -13.94 -4.01 23.55
C VAL A 142 -12.56 -3.49 23.92
N SER A 143 -12.45 -2.48 24.80
CA SER A 143 -11.14 -2.00 25.27
C SER A 143 -10.34 -3.10 25.96
N ALA A 144 -10.96 -3.85 26.89
CA ALA A 144 -10.28 -4.96 27.55
C ALA A 144 -9.84 -6.06 26.58
N LEU A 145 -10.63 -6.32 25.53
CA LEU A 145 -10.30 -7.29 24.49
C LEU A 145 -9.11 -6.83 23.63
N LEU A 146 -9.02 -5.54 23.31
CA LEU A 146 -7.92 -4.97 22.53
C LEU A 146 -6.63 -4.83 23.35
N ASP A 147 -6.73 -4.58 24.65
CA ASP A 147 -5.58 -4.45 25.56
C ASP A 147 -4.98 -5.80 25.99
N SER A 148 -5.68 -6.92 25.72
CA SER A 148 -5.26 -8.28 26.08
C SER A 148 -4.40 -8.98 25.02
N ASN A 149 -4.05 -8.29 23.92
CA ASN A 149 -3.39 -8.86 22.75
C ASN A 149 -2.02 -8.22 22.46
#